data_AF-A0A968QG75-F1
#
_entry.id   AF-A0A968QG75-F1
#
_cell.length_a   1.000
_cell.length_b   1.000
_cell.length_c   1.000
_cell.angle_alpha   90.00
_cell.angle_beta   90.00
_cell.angle_gamma   90.00
#
_symmetry.space_group_name_H-M   'P 1'
#
loop_
_entity.id
_entity.type
_entity.pdbx_description
1 polymer ?
#
loop_
_entity_poly.entity_id
_entity_poly.type
_entity_poly.pdbx_seq_one_letter_code
_entity_poly.pdbx_strand_id
1 'polypeptide(L)'
;MLAIPYFDAIATARMPQEGNQLLALNPAQGWLGNIATKEIASVDNYQGNLTETTWLPNEETARKWQEYVTIGKIKPTRKPTAPNNVQATQINAQEVLITWDFTPDLENGLPSFRIYRDNSLIQTLEGQKHNFGDAPDATKIVLEFRDQQAKPGSNYTVAAFNQLGESISSSAIWTKHHDYSSYHRQLNNYHLDLINSINKKFN
;
A
#
# COMPACT_ATOMS: atom_id res chain seq x y z
N MET A 1 -8.72 3.54 10.04
CA MET A 1 -8.76 2.59 11.17
C MET A 1 -8.23 3.31 12.40
N LEU A 2 -8.93 3.30 13.54
CA LEU A 2 -8.53 4.05 14.75
C LEU A 2 -7.53 3.30 15.66
N ALA A 3 -7.50 1.97 15.61
CA ALA A 3 -6.73 1.16 16.55
C ALA A 3 -5.21 1.47 16.54
N ILE A 4 -4.59 1.54 15.36
CA ILE A 4 -3.16 1.83 15.24
C ILE A 4 -2.79 3.20 15.85
N PRO A 5 -3.38 4.34 15.45
CA PRO A 5 -3.02 5.63 16.03
C PRO A 5 -3.36 5.71 17.53
N TYR A 6 -4.39 5.00 18.00
CA TYR A 6 -4.67 4.90 19.43
C TYR A 6 -3.55 4.17 20.18
N PHE A 7 -3.12 2.99 19.72
CA PHE A 7 -2.04 2.24 20.37
C PHE A 7 -0.70 2.96 20.30
N ASP A 8 -0.40 3.65 19.19
CA ASP A 8 0.79 4.48 19.06
C ASP A 8 0.80 5.64 20.07
N ALA A 9 -0.34 6.31 20.25
CA ALA A 9 -0.50 7.37 21.25
C ALA A 9 -0.35 6.83 22.68
N ILE A 10 -0.91 5.66 22.99
CA ILE A 10 -0.76 5.01 24.30
C ILE A 10 0.70 4.59 24.53
N ALA A 11 1.36 4.00 23.54
CA ALA A 11 2.76 3.61 23.64
C ALA A 11 3.65 4.83 23.88
N THR A 12 3.45 5.89 23.11
CA THR A 12 4.16 7.17 23.24
C THR A 12 3.96 7.78 24.63
N ALA A 13 2.71 7.84 25.13
CA ALA A 13 2.41 8.39 26.45
C ALA A 13 3.05 7.58 27.61
N ARG A 14 3.32 6.29 27.37
CA ARG A 14 3.90 5.39 28.38
C ARG A 14 5.42 5.23 28.25
N MET A 15 6.03 5.76 27.20
CA MET A 15 7.46 5.59 26.93
C MET A 15 8.29 6.53 27.82
N PRO A 16 9.18 5.99 28.68
CA PRO A 16 10.06 6.83 29.50
C PRO A 16 11.18 7.46 28.64
N GLN A 17 11.71 8.61 29.05
CA GLN A 17 12.89 9.20 28.41
C GLN A 17 14.19 8.42 28.72
N GLU A 18 14.25 7.78 29.89
CA GLU A 18 15.36 6.94 30.33
C GLU A 18 14.84 5.68 31.03
N GLY A 19 15.56 4.55 30.88
CA GLY A 19 15.20 3.27 31.48
C GLY A 19 14.13 2.48 30.70
N ASN A 20 13.73 1.33 31.27
CA ASN A 20 12.88 0.34 30.59
C ASN A 20 11.50 0.17 31.23
N GLN A 21 11.14 1.00 32.21
CA GLN A 21 9.86 0.89 32.92
C GLN A 21 8.83 1.84 32.31
N LEU A 22 7.71 1.29 31.84
CA LEU A 22 6.62 2.06 31.26
C LEU A 22 5.97 2.98 32.31
N LEU A 23 5.68 4.22 31.92
CA LEU A 23 4.93 5.17 32.73
C LEU A 23 3.49 4.71 32.91
N ALA A 24 2.93 5.01 34.08
CA ALA A 24 1.49 4.86 34.31
C ALA A 24 0.73 5.94 33.52
N LEU A 25 -0.39 5.56 32.91
CA LEU A 25 -1.28 6.54 32.31
C LEU A 25 -1.95 7.36 33.41
N ASN A 26 -2.07 8.66 33.20
CA ASN A 26 -2.78 9.57 34.08
C ASN A 26 -4.14 9.91 33.46
N PRO A 27 -5.27 9.33 33.94
CA PRO A 27 -6.59 9.58 33.35
C PRO A 27 -7.06 11.03 33.47
N ALA A 28 -6.48 11.82 34.39
CA ALA A 28 -6.76 13.26 34.50
C ALA A 28 -6.13 14.06 33.36
N GLN A 29 -5.13 13.51 32.68
CA GLN A 29 -4.49 14.12 31.51
C GLN A 29 -5.01 13.41 30.26
N GLY A 30 -5.67 14.15 29.39
CA GLY A 30 -6.20 13.58 28.15
C GLY A 30 -7.45 14.29 27.66
N TRP A 31 -8.19 13.58 26.83
CA TRP A 31 -9.40 14.04 26.18
C TRP A 31 -10.53 13.06 26.43
N LEU A 32 -11.75 13.58 26.39
CA LEU A 32 -12.98 12.81 26.51
C LEU A 32 -13.75 12.96 25.20
N GLY A 33 -14.26 11.83 24.70
CA GLY A 33 -15.17 11.78 23.58
C GLY A 33 -16.54 11.30 24.06
N ASN A 34 -17.58 12.12 23.94
CA ASN A 34 -18.94 11.72 24.31
C ASN A 34 -19.52 10.79 23.23
N ILE A 35 -19.84 9.55 23.59
CA ILE A 35 -20.28 8.52 22.65
C ILE A 35 -21.66 8.79 22.03
N ALA A 36 -22.49 9.63 22.67
CA ALA A 36 -23.81 10.00 22.18
C ALA A 36 -23.77 11.23 21.27
N THR A 37 -23.18 12.34 21.73
CA THR A 37 -23.10 13.60 20.98
C THR A 37 -21.95 13.64 19.97
N LYS A 38 -20.95 12.76 20.13
CA LYS A 38 -19.69 12.72 19.36
C LYS A 38 -18.80 13.95 19.59
N GLU A 39 -19.09 14.77 20.59
CA GLU A 39 -18.26 15.91 20.95
C GLU A 39 -17.00 15.47 21.69
N ILE A 40 -15.95 16.28 21.56
CA ILE A 40 -14.67 16.07 22.24
C ILE A 40 -14.32 17.28 23.09
N ALA A 41 -13.71 17.07 24.25
CA ALA A 41 -13.09 18.12 25.05
C ALA A 41 -11.91 17.55 25.85
N SER A 42 -11.01 18.42 26.31
CA SER A 42 -10.02 18.00 27.31
C SER A 42 -10.73 17.63 28.62
N VAL A 43 -10.11 16.76 29.43
CA VAL A 43 -10.66 16.36 30.74
C VAL A 43 -11.01 17.56 31.61
N ASP A 44 -10.13 18.57 31.66
CA ASP A 44 -10.34 19.80 32.47
C ASP A 44 -11.51 20.67 32.02
N ASN A 45 -11.89 20.61 30.74
CA ASN A 45 -12.90 21.48 30.14
C ASN A 45 -14.22 20.76 29.85
N TYR A 46 -14.32 19.47 30.18
CA TYR A 46 -15.52 18.70 29.90
C TYR A 46 -16.61 18.98 30.94
N GLN A 47 -17.77 19.42 30.47
CA GLN A 47 -18.91 19.79 31.33
C GLN A 47 -20.09 18.81 31.23
N GLY A 48 -19.95 17.73 30.44
CA GLY A 48 -21.02 16.76 30.19
C GLY A 48 -21.04 15.58 31.16
N ASN A 49 -21.89 14.60 30.86
CA ASN A 49 -21.98 13.37 31.64
C ASN A 49 -20.79 12.44 31.37
N LEU A 50 -19.94 12.24 32.38
CA LEU A 50 -18.74 11.39 32.26
C LEU A 50 -19.07 9.92 31.95
N THR A 51 -20.24 9.41 32.34
CA THR A 51 -20.61 8.02 32.04
C THR A 51 -20.88 7.76 30.56
N GLU A 52 -21.04 8.82 29.77
CA GLU A 52 -21.23 8.77 28.32
C GLU A 52 -19.92 9.05 27.57
N THR A 53 -18.78 9.06 28.25
CA THR A 53 -17.50 9.40 27.62
C THR A 53 -16.57 8.20 27.49
N THR A 54 -15.76 8.22 26.44
CA THR A 54 -14.55 7.41 26.35
C THR A 54 -13.34 8.30 26.58
N TRP A 55 -12.37 7.80 27.35
CA TRP A 55 -11.10 8.48 27.55
C TRP A 55 -10.16 8.24 26.36
N LEU A 56 -9.42 9.30 25.98
CA LEU A 56 -8.53 9.37 24.84
C LEU A 56 -7.20 10.02 25.28
N PRO A 57 -6.04 9.49 24.86
CA PRO A 57 -4.74 9.89 25.42
C PRO A 57 -4.33 11.32 25.09
N ASN A 58 -4.77 11.88 23.95
CA ASN A 58 -4.42 13.23 23.52
C ASN A 58 -5.46 13.78 22.53
N GLU A 59 -5.32 15.07 22.19
CA GLU A 59 -6.23 15.79 21.29
C GLU A 59 -6.29 15.14 19.90
N GLU A 60 -5.14 14.75 19.36
CA GLU A 60 -5.06 14.17 18.02
C GLU A 60 -5.86 12.87 17.93
N THR A 61 -5.71 11.99 18.93
CA THR A 61 -6.48 10.76 19.03
C THR A 61 -7.97 11.05 19.19
N ALA A 62 -8.33 12.10 19.94
CA ALA A 62 -9.71 12.50 20.09
C ALA A 62 -10.34 13.01 18.78
N ARG A 63 -9.61 13.78 17.98
CA ARG A 63 -10.05 14.21 16.65
C ARG A 63 -10.21 13.03 15.70
N LYS A 64 -9.23 12.10 15.69
CA LYS A 64 -9.29 10.85 14.91
C LYS A 64 -10.48 9.98 15.34
N TRP A 65 -10.75 9.88 16.65
CA TRP A 65 -11.90 9.16 17.20
C TRP A 65 -13.22 9.81 16.76
N GLN A 66 -13.35 11.13 16.93
CA GLN A 66 -14.55 11.88 16.55
C GLN A 66 -14.86 11.69 15.06
N GLU A 67 -13.85 11.77 14.21
CA GLU A 67 -14.01 11.55 12.77
C GLU A 67 -14.49 10.12 12.49
N TYR A 68 -13.84 9.12 13.11
CA TYR A 68 -14.19 7.72 12.94
C TYR A 68 -15.64 7.43 13.36
N VAL A 69 -16.10 7.88 14.54
CA VAL A 69 -17.47 7.64 15.01
C VAL A 69 -18.53 8.46 14.27
N THR A 70 -18.11 9.48 13.51
CA THR A 70 -19.02 10.33 12.71
C THR A 70 -19.24 9.77 11.32
N ILE A 71 -18.18 9.37 10.62
CA ILE A 71 -18.25 8.99 9.20
C ILE A 71 -17.71 7.58 8.89
N GLY A 72 -17.33 6.81 9.90
CA GLY A 72 -16.77 5.46 9.75
C GLY A 72 -15.34 5.41 9.23
N LYS A 73 -14.65 6.54 9.03
CA LYS A 73 -13.28 6.54 8.53
C LYS A 73 -12.48 7.70 9.08
N ILE A 74 -11.18 7.51 9.13
CA ILE A 74 -10.22 8.60 9.38
C ILE A 74 -9.73 9.07 8.02
N LYS A 75 -9.79 10.37 7.77
CA LYS A 75 -9.31 10.95 6.53
C LYS A 75 -7.79 10.88 6.49
N PRO A 76 -7.20 10.58 5.32
CA PRO A 76 -5.77 10.61 5.20
C PRO A 76 -5.21 12.01 5.44
N THR A 77 -4.04 12.05 6.08
CA THR A 77 -3.27 13.27 6.41
C THR A 77 -2.23 13.58 5.35
N ARG A 78 -1.84 12.58 4.54
CA ARG A 78 -0.89 12.73 3.45
C ARG A 78 -1.29 11.95 2.21
N LYS A 79 -0.77 12.41 1.08
CA LYS A 79 -0.82 11.68 -0.19
C LYS A 79 0.00 10.37 -0.08
N PRO A 80 -0.38 9.28 -0.76
CA PRO A 80 0.40 8.05 -0.75
C PRO A 80 1.77 8.27 -1.39
N THR A 81 2.75 7.43 -1.04
CA THR A 81 4.02 7.35 -1.78
C THR A 81 3.77 6.77 -3.18
N ALA A 82 4.72 6.94 -4.10
CA ALA A 82 4.61 6.30 -5.40
C ALA A 82 4.87 4.78 -5.27
N PRO A 83 4.13 3.92 -6.00
CA PRO A 83 4.53 2.53 -6.20
C PRO A 83 5.95 2.45 -6.76
N ASN A 84 6.68 1.41 -6.36
CA ASN A 84 8.05 1.17 -6.82
C ASN A 84 8.17 -0.22 -7.44
N ASN A 85 9.33 -0.51 -8.04
CA ASN A 85 9.60 -1.77 -8.70
C ASN A 85 8.49 -2.19 -9.69
N VAL A 86 7.98 -1.23 -10.47
CA VAL A 86 6.97 -1.54 -11.48
C VAL A 86 7.62 -2.34 -12.59
N GLN A 87 7.04 -3.51 -12.90
CA GLN A 87 7.53 -4.40 -13.96
C GLN A 87 6.38 -4.74 -14.91
N ALA A 88 6.70 -4.84 -16.20
CA ALA A 88 5.76 -5.21 -17.25
C ALA A 88 6.30 -6.47 -17.95
N THR A 89 5.81 -7.64 -17.53
CA THR A 89 6.29 -8.94 -18.01
C THR A 89 5.33 -9.50 -19.06
N GLN A 90 5.86 -9.83 -20.24
CA GLN A 90 5.07 -10.46 -21.28
C GLN A 90 4.60 -11.85 -20.85
N ILE A 91 3.30 -12.12 -20.98
CA ILE A 91 2.73 -13.47 -20.83
C ILE A 91 2.55 -14.10 -22.22
N ASN A 92 1.95 -13.35 -23.16
CA ASN A 92 1.81 -13.76 -24.56
C ASN A 92 1.76 -12.53 -25.48
N ALA A 93 1.33 -12.67 -26.73
CA ALA A 93 1.36 -11.59 -27.72
C ALA A 93 0.38 -10.43 -27.45
N GLN A 94 -0.65 -10.64 -26.63
CA GLN A 94 -1.66 -9.64 -26.27
C GLN A 94 -1.80 -9.42 -24.76
N GLU A 95 -1.09 -10.22 -23.95
CA GLU A 95 -1.19 -10.17 -22.49
C GLU A 95 0.14 -9.79 -21.84
N VAL A 96 0.06 -8.80 -20.95
CA VAL A 96 1.17 -8.34 -20.11
C VAL A 96 0.73 -8.38 -18.65
N LEU A 97 1.59 -8.92 -17.80
CA LEU A 97 1.45 -8.86 -16.35
C LEU A 97 2.23 -7.64 -15.83
N ILE A 98 1.50 -6.71 -15.24
CA ILE A 98 2.05 -5.56 -14.54
C ILE A 98 2.13 -5.94 -13.07
N THR A 99 3.31 -5.81 -12.44
CA THR A 99 3.48 -5.99 -10.99
C THR A 99 4.14 -4.75 -10.38
N TRP A 100 3.90 -4.49 -9.10
CA TRP A 100 4.55 -3.40 -8.38
C TRP A 100 4.67 -3.72 -6.89
N ASP A 101 5.60 -3.02 -6.24
CA ASP A 101 5.75 -3.05 -4.79
C ASP A 101 5.15 -1.79 -4.17
N PHE A 102 4.53 -1.95 -3.00
CA PHE A 102 3.99 -0.85 -2.23
C PHE A 102 4.03 -1.15 -0.73
N THR A 103 4.53 -0.19 0.05
CA THR A 103 4.53 -0.27 1.52
C THR A 103 3.37 0.56 2.06
N PRO A 104 2.34 -0.07 2.66
CA PRO A 104 1.25 0.65 3.30
C PRO A 104 1.76 1.58 4.40
N ASP A 105 1.06 2.70 4.52
CA ASP A 105 1.24 3.62 5.62
C ASP A 105 0.44 3.13 6.83
N LEU A 106 1.02 3.16 8.03
CA LEU A 106 0.35 2.67 9.24
C LEU A 106 -0.94 3.43 9.58
N GLU A 107 -1.01 4.73 9.27
CA GLU A 107 -2.18 5.56 9.54
C GLU A 107 -3.23 5.47 8.42
N ASN A 108 -2.77 5.37 7.18
CA ASN A 108 -3.60 5.52 5.98
C ASN A 108 -3.97 4.17 5.32
N GLY A 109 -3.29 3.09 5.71
CA GLY A 109 -3.50 1.74 5.18
C GLY A 109 -3.03 1.57 3.74
N LEU A 110 -3.62 0.59 3.06
CA LEU A 110 -3.36 0.31 1.64
C LEU A 110 -4.25 1.21 0.77
N PRO A 111 -3.67 2.09 -0.08
CA PRO A 111 -4.44 3.00 -0.92
C PRO A 111 -5.10 2.28 -2.10
N SER A 112 -5.91 3.01 -2.86
CA SER A 112 -6.35 2.59 -4.19
C SER A 112 -5.23 2.83 -5.22
N PHE A 113 -5.24 2.07 -6.31
CA PHE A 113 -4.26 2.17 -7.39
C PHE A 113 -4.93 2.48 -8.74
N ARG A 114 -4.22 3.21 -9.59
CA ARG A 114 -4.57 3.43 -10.99
C ARG A 114 -3.46 2.88 -11.88
N ILE A 115 -3.84 2.10 -12.88
CA ILE A 115 -2.92 1.58 -13.89
C ILE A 115 -3.07 2.44 -15.14
N TYR A 116 -1.95 2.99 -15.62
CA TYR A 116 -1.90 3.72 -16.87
C TYR A 116 -1.09 2.96 -17.91
N ARG A 117 -1.60 2.91 -19.14
CA ARG A 117 -0.88 2.46 -20.32
C ARG A 117 -0.76 3.61 -21.29
N ASP A 118 0.47 3.95 -21.70
CA ASP A 118 0.75 5.03 -22.64
C ASP A 118 0.06 6.34 -22.21
N ASN A 119 0.18 6.66 -20.90
CA ASN A 119 -0.44 7.79 -20.20
C ASN A 119 -1.99 7.80 -20.15
N SER A 120 -2.65 6.75 -20.62
CA SER A 120 -4.11 6.60 -20.53
C SER A 120 -4.49 5.68 -19.37
N LEU A 121 -5.45 6.10 -18.55
CA LEU A 121 -5.98 5.26 -17.47
C LEU A 121 -6.70 4.04 -18.06
N ILE A 122 -6.27 2.84 -17.68
CA ILE A 122 -6.88 1.58 -18.13
C ILE A 122 -7.56 0.78 -17.01
N GLN A 123 -7.18 1.02 -15.75
CA GLN A 123 -7.81 0.35 -14.61
C GLN A 123 -7.72 1.19 -13.34
N THR A 124 -8.75 1.12 -12.49
CA THR A 124 -8.73 1.56 -11.09
C THR A 124 -8.95 0.35 -10.20
N LEU A 125 -7.97 0.07 -9.33
CA LEU A 125 -8.04 -0.97 -8.31
C LEU A 125 -8.35 -0.31 -6.97
N GLU A 126 -9.52 -0.61 -6.43
CA GLU A 126 -9.91 -0.05 -5.13
C GLU A 126 -9.08 -0.66 -4.00
N GLY A 127 -8.58 0.23 -3.14
CA GLY A 127 -7.84 -0.07 -1.93
C GLY A 127 -8.69 -0.75 -0.87
N GLN A 128 -8.16 -0.81 0.35
CA GLN A 128 -8.88 -1.38 1.48
C GLN A 128 -10.17 -0.59 1.76
N LYS A 129 -11.30 -1.29 1.73
CA LYS A 129 -12.61 -0.70 2.05
C LYS A 129 -12.89 -0.84 3.54
N HIS A 130 -13.54 0.18 4.12
CA HIS A 130 -14.06 0.09 5.46
C HIS A 130 -15.40 -0.65 5.46
N ASN A 131 -15.54 -1.65 6.32
CA ASN A 131 -16.74 -2.50 6.43
C ASN A 131 -17.52 -2.28 7.74
N PHE A 132 -17.21 -1.22 8.51
CA PHE A 132 -17.79 -0.96 9.84
C PHE A 132 -17.57 -2.07 10.89
N GLY A 133 -16.73 -3.07 10.58
CA GLY A 133 -16.27 -4.08 11.53
C GLY A 133 -14.90 -3.76 12.12
N ASP A 134 -14.51 -4.48 13.18
CA ASP A 134 -13.23 -4.30 13.87
C ASP A 134 -12.02 -4.71 13.01
N ALA A 135 -12.25 -5.50 11.96
CA ALA A 135 -11.29 -5.84 10.92
C ALA A 135 -11.87 -5.42 9.56
N PRO A 136 -11.20 -4.53 8.80
CA PRO A 136 -11.61 -4.25 7.43
C PRO A 136 -11.55 -5.55 6.61
N ASP A 137 -12.46 -5.72 5.65
CA ASP A 137 -12.44 -6.90 4.78
C ASP A 137 -11.06 -7.08 4.17
N ALA A 138 -10.55 -8.31 4.18
CA ALA A 138 -9.28 -8.63 3.56
C ALA A 138 -9.40 -8.40 2.05
N THR A 139 -9.04 -7.20 1.59
CA THR A 139 -8.83 -6.94 0.18
C THR A 139 -7.66 -7.80 -0.27
N LYS A 140 -7.94 -8.81 -1.10
CA LYS A 140 -6.92 -9.50 -1.89
C LYS A 140 -6.44 -8.55 -2.99
N ILE A 141 -5.80 -7.45 -2.61
CA ILE A 141 -5.01 -6.68 -3.56
C ILE A 141 -3.75 -7.50 -3.75
N VAL A 142 -3.77 -8.32 -4.79
CA VAL A 142 -2.53 -8.77 -5.41
C VAL A 142 -2.01 -7.53 -6.12
N LEU A 143 -0.77 -7.12 -5.84
CA LEU A 143 -0.12 -5.95 -6.46
C LEU A 143 0.28 -6.29 -7.90
N GLU A 144 -0.71 -6.71 -8.67
CA GLU A 144 -0.59 -7.11 -10.06
C GLU A 144 -1.85 -6.70 -10.85
N PHE A 145 -1.66 -6.52 -12.15
CA PHE A 145 -2.74 -6.30 -13.10
C PHE A 145 -2.40 -6.98 -14.43
N ARG A 146 -3.38 -7.64 -15.05
CA ARG A 146 -3.22 -8.28 -16.36
C ARG A 146 -3.88 -7.42 -17.44
N ASP A 147 -3.05 -6.86 -18.31
CA ASP A 147 -3.53 -6.13 -19.49
C ASP A 147 -3.61 -7.08 -20.69
N GLN A 148 -4.83 -7.39 -21.13
CA GLN A 148 -5.12 -8.27 -22.27
C GLN A 148 -5.22 -7.53 -23.62
N GLN A 149 -4.99 -6.21 -23.61
CA GLN A 149 -5.04 -5.36 -24.80
C GLN A 149 -3.68 -4.71 -25.08
N ALA A 150 -2.64 -5.18 -24.40
CA ALA A 150 -1.30 -4.64 -24.46
C ALA A 150 -0.71 -4.76 -25.88
N LYS A 151 0.10 -3.77 -26.28
CA LYS A 151 0.85 -3.82 -27.53
C LYS A 151 2.35 -3.88 -27.24
N PRO A 152 3.15 -4.52 -28.11
CA PRO A 152 4.00 -3.71 -28.98
C PRO A 152 4.93 -2.61 -28.45
N GLY A 153 5.36 -2.54 -27.19
CA GLY A 153 6.22 -1.47 -26.65
C GLY A 153 5.48 -0.52 -25.73
N SER A 154 4.27 -0.89 -25.27
CA SER A 154 3.48 -0.10 -24.33
C SER A 154 4.26 0.21 -23.06
N ASN A 155 4.09 1.43 -22.57
CA ASN A 155 4.69 1.92 -21.35
C ASN A 155 3.65 1.96 -20.22
N TYR A 156 4.01 1.45 -19.05
CA TYR A 156 3.12 1.35 -17.90
C TYR A 156 3.60 2.21 -16.74
N THR A 157 2.66 2.89 -16.09
CA THR A 157 2.87 3.50 -14.77
C THR A 157 1.75 3.07 -13.84
N VAL A 158 2.07 2.97 -12.55
CA VAL A 158 1.10 2.70 -11.50
C VAL A 158 1.08 3.91 -10.57
N ALA A 159 -0.11 4.43 -10.29
CA ALA A 159 -0.30 5.51 -9.34
C ALA A 159 -1.03 5.02 -8.11
N ALA A 160 -0.49 5.29 -6.92
CA ALA A 160 -1.22 5.14 -5.67
C ALA A 160 -1.97 6.44 -5.38
N PHE A 161 -3.25 6.38 -5.01
CA PHE A 161 -4.06 7.58 -4.81
C PHE A 161 -4.99 7.50 -3.60
N ASN A 162 -5.30 8.66 -3.05
CA ASN A 162 -6.35 8.88 -2.06
C ASN A 162 -7.02 10.26 -2.31
N GLN A 163 -7.86 10.71 -1.37
CA GLN A 163 -8.54 12.02 -1.49
C GLN A 163 -7.60 13.24 -1.54
N LEU A 164 -6.32 13.09 -1.16
CA LEU A 164 -5.31 14.16 -1.21
C LEU A 164 -4.50 14.16 -2.52
N GLY A 165 -4.68 13.16 -3.40
CA GLY A 165 -4.07 13.11 -4.72
C GLY A 165 -3.40 11.77 -5.07
N GLU A 166 -2.66 11.74 -6.19
CA GLU A 166 -2.06 10.53 -6.77
C GLU A 166 -0.55 10.62 -6.99
N SER A 167 0.22 9.64 -6.52
CA SER A 167 1.68 9.56 -6.68
C SER A 167 2.01 8.47 -7.69
N ILE A 168 2.69 8.86 -8.77
CA ILE A 168 2.92 8.02 -9.94
C ILE A 168 4.32 7.42 -9.88
N SER A 169 4.44 6.13 -10.19
CA SER A 169 5.72 5.41 -10.28
C SER A 169 6.61 5.91 -11.42
N SER A 170 7.88 5.49 -11.39
CA SER A 170 8.67 5.40 -12.63
C SER A 170 8.00 4.43 -13.61
N SER A 171 8.24 4.63 -14.90
CA SER A 171 7.57 3.87 -15.95
C SER A 171 8.28 2.56 -16.29
N ALA A 172 7.51 1.51 -16.53
CA ALA A 172 7.99 0.21 -16.96
C ALA A 172 7.58 -0.05 -18.42
N ILE A 173 8.58 -0.23 -19.29
CA ILE A 173 8.31 -0.54 -20.69
C ILE A 173 8.09 -2.04 -20.80
N TRP A 174 7.05 -2.43 -21.55
CA TRP A 174 6.91 -3.80 -22.00
C TRP A 174 8.13 -4.18 -22.84
N THR A 175 9.01 -4.98 -22.25
CA THR A 175 10.13 -5.57 -22.96
C THR A 175 9.74 -6.98 -23.34
N LYS A 176 9.88 -7.31 -24.64
CA LYS A 176 9.75 -8.68 -25.09
C LYS A 176 10.79 -9.49 -24.33
N HIS A 177 10.36 -10.45 -23.51
CA HIS A 177 11.29 -11.33 -22.83
C HIS A 177 12.14 -12.00 -23.93
N HIS A 178 13.46 -11.79 -23.90
CA HIS A 178 14.35 -12.49 -24.82
C HIS A 178 14.18 -13.98 -24.55
N ASP A 179 13.62 -14.68 -25.53
CA ASP A 179 13.41 -16.11 -25.45
C ASP A 179 14.78 -16.80 -25.40
N TYR A 180 15.12 -17.37 -24.24
CA TYR A 180 16.35 -18.14 -24.04
C TYR A 180 16.41 -19.39 -24.94
N SER A 181 15.35 -19.72 -25.69
CA SER A 181 15.35 -20.76 -26.73
C SER A 181 16.40 -20.51 -27.83
N SER A 182 16.77 -19.24 -28.08
CA SER A 182 17.82 -18.86 -29.02
C SER A 182 19.22 -19.28 -28.56
N TYR A 183 19.51 -19.22 -27.26
CA TYR A 183 20.79 -19.64 -26.68
C TYR A 183 20.99 -21.16 -26.76
N HIS A 184 19.94 -21.96 -26.53
CA HIS A 184 20.02 -23.41 -26.66
C HIS A 184 20.22 -23.87 -28.10
N ARG A 185 19.63 -23.17 -29.08
CA ARG A 185 19.84 -23.48 -30.50
C ARG A 185 21.25 -23.12 -30.96
N GLN A 186 21.82 -22.02 -30.45
CA GLN A 186 23.20 -21.62 -30.75
C GLN A 186 24.22 -22.59 -30.12
N LEU A 187 24.05 -22.97 -28.85
CA LEU A 187 24.94 -23.92 -28.18
C LEU A 187 24.96 -25.29 -28.84
N ASN A 188 23.81 -25.79 -29.30
CA ASN A 188 23.75 -27.07 -30.02
C ASN A 188 24.47 -27.01 -31.38
N ASN A 189 24.36 -25.88 -32.10
CA ASN A 189 25.06 -25.70 -33.36
C ASN A 189 26.58 -25.59 -33.16
N TYR A 190 27.04 -24.86 -32.13
CA TYR A 190 28.47 -24.81 -31.80
C TYR A 190 29.03 -26.17 -31.39
N HIS A 191 28.26 -26.99 -30.68
CA HIS A 191 28.69 -28.32 -30.25
C HIS A 191 28.78 -29.30 -31.44
N LEU A 192 27.85 -29.21 -32.39
CA LEU A 192 27.88 -29.98 -33.65
C LEU A 192 29.06 -29.56 -34.54
N ASP A 193 29.33 -28.26 -34.66
CA ASP A 193 30.45 -27.74 -35.44
C ASP A 193 31.80 -28.13 -34.83
N LEU A 194 31.91 -28.16 -33.50
CA LEU A 194 33.13 -28.62 -32.81
C LEU A 194 33.37 -30.12 -33.05
N ILE A 195 32.33 -30.95 -32.94
CA ILE A 195 32.42 -32.40 -33.19
C ILE A 195 32.81 -32.67 -34.64
N ASN A 196 32.20 -31.97 -35.59
CA ASN A 196 32.52 -32.12 -37.01
C ASN A 196 33.94 -31.64 -37.36
N SER A 197 34.42 -30.57 -36.71
CA SER A 197 35.79 -30.05 -36.86
C SER A 197 36.84 -31.01 -36.30
N ILE A 198 36.56 -31.65 -35.16
CA ILE A 198 37.41 -32.67 -34.55
C ILE A 198 37.48 -33.91 -35.44
N ASN A 199 36.35 -34.44 -35.89
CA ASN A 199 36.31 -35.64 -36.74
C ASN A 199 37.02 -35.45 -38.10
N LYS A 200 37.12 -34.21 -38.58
CA LYS A 200 37.83 -33.87 -39.83
C LYS A 200 39.35 -33.72 -39.66
N LYS A 201 39.85 -33.62 -38.42
CA LYS A 201 41.29 -33.58 -38.10
C LYS A 201 41.89 -34.96 -37.80
N PHE A 202 41.05 -35.98 -37.58
CA PHE A 202 41.47 -37.33 -37.20
C PHE A 202 41.17 -38.41 -38.27
N ASN A 203 40.79 -37.99 -39.48
CA ASN A 203 40.76 -38.78 -40.72
C ASN A 203 41.66 -38.12 -41.76
#